data_AF-A0A814Y178-F1
#
_entry.id   AF-A0A814Y178-F1
#
_cell.length_a   1.000
_cell.length_b   1.000
_cell.length_c   1.000
_cell.angle_alpha   90.00
_cell.angle_beta   90.00
_cell.angle_gamma   90.00
#
_symmetry.space_group_name_H-M   'P 1'
#
loop_
_entity.id
_entity.type
_entity.pdbx_description
1 polymer ?
#
loop_
_entity_poly.entity_id
_entity_poly.type
_entity_poly.pdbx_seq_one_letter_code
_entity_poly.pdbx_strand_id
1 'polypeptide(L)'
;MTITDNSNTTRNVDTTLTYSKALPSTSASEHWFISINESSDGKREQNFITEDVETTIHDIRGHESNTHIDITGFQALTSPSTVDADLILNGTEEQVKEVYYGEVEQLLKRATGANHVVFFDHTIRKTRPGIVSDTPSTRQPVLRVHVDQTPISAHKRVQRHASNIPWKRFQIINVWRPLGNPVYDYPLAVADFRSVDVLKDLIPTTLVYPPPTPNGETYSIIHSPQLKWHYWSKMTPDEVLLLKCYDSASRILSTIKESAAEVDEALLVDVAGLTPHTAFYDAQGAKEGPTRQSIEAIAWARSSHRVNSDQSSSDILFVQTKNNNGLSDVTSLSGNCFKNRSRLSAFNFIGKDKPPFAHSPSSPVHPDYNGVMPNVPNDLRSQMHQRNGLSQLLVRPKSSPFAGHSGCKQDLISMNFLRNQQTQEQKQTSVKT
;
A
#
# COMPACT_ATOMS: atom_id res chain seq x y z
N MET A 1 -17.27 -35.98 13.28
CA MET A 1 -18.28 -35.03 12.79
C MET A 1 -17.55 -33.92 12.08
N THR A 2 -17.48 -33.98 10.75
CA THR A 2 -17.00 -32.89 9.90
C THR A 2 -18.11 -31.85 9.84
N ILE A 3 -18.01 -30.81 10.66
CA ILE A 3 -18.89 -29.63 10.53
C ILE A 3 -18.39 -28.88 9.30
N THR A 4 -18.95 -29.23 8.15
CA THR A 4 -18.91 -28.39 6.96
C THR A 4 -20.10 -27.45 7.06
N ASP A 5 -20.00 -26.46 7.95
CA ASP A 5 -20.89 -25.30 7.85
C ASP A 5 -20.32 -24.38 6.76
N ASN A 6 -20.65 -24.70 5.51
CA ASN A 6 -20.35 -23.90 4.33
C ASN A 6 -21.39 -22.78 4.12
N SER A 7 -22.13 -22.36 5.15
CA SER A 7 -22.97 -21.17 5.03
C SER A 7 -22.12 -19.90 5.24
N ASN A 8 -21.25 -19.63 4.26
CA ASN A 8 -20.54 -18.36 4.14
C ASN A 8 -21.53 -17.27 3.67
N THR A 9 -22.55 -17.00 4.49
CA THR A 9 -23.61 -16.04 4.18
C THR A 9 -23.07 -14.64 4.35
N THR A 10 -23.19 -13.81 3.31
CA THR A 10 -22.96 -12.36 3.38
C THR A 10 -23.69 -11.76 4.57
N ARG A 11 -22.96 -11.05 5.43
CA ARG A 11 -23.55 -10.39 6.60
C ARG A 11 -23.07 -8.95 6.71
N ASN A 12 -23.93 -7.97 6.50
CA ASN A 12 -23.55 -6.59 6.82
C ASN A 12 -23.37 -6.41 8.33
N VAL A 13 -22.48 -5.50 8.72
CA VAL A 13 -22.22 -5.18 10.13
C VAL A 13 -22.62 -3.75 10.42
N ASP A 14 -23.53 -3.56 11.37
CA ASP A 14 -23.79 -2.26 11.97
C ASP A 14 -22.84 -2.07 13.15
N THR A 15 -21.99 -1.05 13.07
CA THR A 15 -20.95 -0.75 14.07
C THR A 15 -20.64 0.73 14.05
N THR A 16 -19.64 1.14 14.83
CA THR A 16 -19.17 2.52 14.88
C THR A 16 -17.83 2.63 14.16
N LEU A 17 -17.70 3.63 13.29
CA LEU A 17 -16.42 4.04 12.72
C LEU A 17 -15.98 5.37 13.34
N THR A 18 -14.69 5.47 13.69
CA THR A 18 -14.11 6.66 14.32
C THR A 18 -13.50 7.58 13.27
N TYR A 19 -14.18 8.67 12.94
CA TYR A 19 -13.70 9.72 12.03
C TYR A 19 -12.91 10.79 12.76
N SER A 20 -12.25 11.65 12.00
CA SER A 20 -11.63 12.87 12.53
C SER A 20 -12.54 14.07 12.29
N LYS A 21 -12.49 15.06 13.18
CA LYS A 21 -13.33 16.25 13.12
C LYS A 21 -12.57 17.46 13.65
N ALA A 22 -12.76 18.61 13.00
CA ALA A 22 -12.15 19.86 13.43
C ALA A 22 -12.56 20.23 14.86
N LEU A 23 -11.62 20.80 15.62
CA LEU A 23 -11.96 21.46 16.87
C LEU A 23 -12.86 22.69 16.59
N PRO A 24 -13.83 23.01 17.45
CA PRO A 24 -14.69 24.19 17.27
C PRO A 24 -13.91 25.51 17.17
N SER A 25 -12.73 25.58 17.77
CA SER A 25 -11.85 26.75 17.81
C SER A 25 -10.83 26.80 16.67
N THR A 26 -10.67 25.72 15.90
CA THR A 26 -9.66 25.63 14.86
C THR A 26 -10.14 26.35 13.61
N SER A 27 -9.31 27.28 13.11
CA SER A 27 -9.54 27.91 11.81
C SER A 27 -9.49 26.85 10.71
N ALA A 28 -10.29 27.02 9.65
CA ALA A 28 -10.18 26.21 8.43
C ALA A 28 -8.78 26.26 7.78
N SER A 29 -7.93 27.23 8.16
CA SER A 29 -6.55 27.38 7.69
C SER A 29 -5.50 26.67 8.55
N GLU A 30 -5.88 26.01 9.64
CA GLU A 30 -4.92 25.36 10.53
C GLU A 30 -4.54 23.98 9.98
N HIS A 31 -3.23 23.71 9.85
CA HIS A 31 -2.75 22.39 9.42
C HIS A 31 -2.91 21.37 10.55
N TRP A 32 -3.51 20.23 10.23
CA TRP A 32 -3.73 19.18 11.22
C TRP A 32 -2.44 18.43 11.53
N PHE A 33 -2.28 18.03 12.79
CA PHE A 33 -1.17 17.18 13.22
C PHE A 33 -1.58 16.21 14.31
N ILE A 34 -0.81 15.13 14.42
CA ILE A 34 -0.82 14.22 15.54
C ILE A 34 0.60 13.74 15.84
N SER A 35 0.99 13.79 17.12
CA SER A 35 2.25 13.23 17.61
C SER A 35 2.19 11.71 17.62
N ILE A 36 3.24 11.06 17.12
CA ILE A 36 3.32 9.59 17.09
C ILE A 36 3.51 9.01 18.48
N ASN A 37 4.31 9.68 19.31
CA ASN A 37 4.51 9.29 20.70
C ASN A 37 3.39 9.87 21.57
N GLU A 38 3.00 9.10 22.58
CA GLU A 38 2.13 9.56 23.65
C GLU A 38 2.87 10.53 24.57
N SER A 39 2.17 11.54 25.07
CA SER A 39 2.57 12.35 26.21
C SER A 39 2.48 11.54 27.51
N SER A 40 2.96 12.12 28.61
CA SER A 40 3.01 11.48 29.93
C SER A 40 1.65 11.03 30.47
N ASP A 41 0.55 11.55 29.95
CA ASP A 41 -0.84 11.18 30.29
C ASP A 41 -1.40 10.04 29.40
N GLY A 42 -0.57 9.44 28.55
CA GLY A 42 -0.96 8.35 27.65
C GLY A 42 -1.76 8.80 26.42
N LYS A 43 -1.84 10.10 26.15
CA LYS A 43 -2.55 10.64 24.98
C LYS A 43 -1.58 11.11 23.92
N ARG A 44 -1.99 11.11 22.66
CA ARG A 44 -1.23 11.77 21.58
C ARG A 44 -1.66 13.22 21.49
N GLU A 45 -0.69 14.12 21.44
CA GLU A 45 -0.95 15.53 21.15
C GLU A 45 -1.47 15.67 19.71
N GLN A 46 -2.58 16.39 19.53
CA GLN A 46 -3.22 16.64 18.23
C GLN A 46 -4.11 17.89 18.30
N ASN A 47 -4.40 18.50 17.17
CA ASN A 47 -5.28 19.69 17.05
C ASN A 47 -6.63 19.40 16.37
N PHE A 48 -7.10 18.16 16.45
CA PHE A 48 -8.43 17.74 16.02
C PHE A 48 -9.02 16.78 17.05
N ILE A 49 -10.32 16.52 16.95
CA ILE A 49 -11.02 15.52 17.78
C ILE A 49 -11.46 14.34 16.93
N THR A 50 -11.84 13.25 17.59
CA THR A 50 -12.47 12.11 16.92
C THR A 50 -13.99 12.16 17.10
N GLU A 51 -14.71 11.65 16.10
CA GLU A 51 -16.16 11.52 16.11
C GLU A 51 -16.53 10.07 15.74
N ASP A 52 -17.31 9.44 16.60
CA ASP A 52 -17.80 8.08 16.42
C ASP A 52 -19.16 8.13 15.71
N VAL A 53 -19.25 7.44 14.56
CA VAL A 53 -20.46 7.45 13.72
C VAL A 53 -20.95 6.04 13.46
N GLU A 54 -22.22 5.79 13.76
CA GLU A 54 -22.91 4.55 13.42
C GLU A 54 -22.91 4.35 11.89
N THR A 55 -22.42 3.21 11.44
CA THR A 55 -22.18 2.90 10.03
C THR A 55 -22.51 1.44 9.76
N THR A 56 -23.28 1.19 8.71
CA THR A 56 -23.43 -0.14 8.13
C THR A 56 -22.26 -0.41 7.17
N ILE A 57 -21.53 -1.50 7.40
CA ILE A 57 -20.41 -1.94 6.57
C ILE A 57 -20.87 -3.17 5.79
N HIS A 58 -20.76 -3.11 4.46
CA HIS A 58 -21.30 -4.13 3.58
C HIS A 58 -20.31 -5.25 3.31
N ASP A 59 -20.75 -6.50 3.52
CA ASP A 59 -19.90 -7.67 3.29
C ASP A 59 -19.73 -7.95 1.80
N ILE A 60 -18.49 -8.06 1.34
CA ILE A 60 -18.16 -8.38 -0.05
C ILE A 60 -18.01 -9.89 -0.29
N ARG A 61 -18.18 -10.74 0.73
CA ARG A 61 -18.09 -12.19 0.59
C ARG A 61 -19.00 -12.68 -0.55
N GLY A 62 -18.46 -13.49 -1.46
CA GLY A 62 -19.16 -13.96 -2.66
C GLY A 62 -19.36 -12.91 -3.76
N HIS A 63 -18.87 -11.68 -3.55
CA HIS A 63 -18.92 -10.56 -4.49
C HIS A 63 -17.51 -9.96 -4.70
N GLU A 64 -16.46 -10.75 -4.46
CA GLU A 64 -15.06 -10.32 -4.55
C GLU A 64 -14.72 -9.79 -5.96
N SER A 65 -15.34 -10.37 -6.99
CA SER A 65 -15.19 -9.95 -8.40
C SER A 65 -15.72 -8.55 -8.70
N ASN A 66 -16.53 -7.95 -7.82
CA ASN A 66 -16.97 -6.56 -7.94
C ASN A 66 -15.93 -5.55 -7.46
N THR A 67 -14.79 -6.02 -6.93
CA THR A 67 -13.70 -5.18 -6.42
C THR A 67 -12.55 -5.13 -7.41
N HIS A 68 -11.96 -3.95 -7.62
CA HIS A 68 -10.81 -3.79 -8.50
C HIS A 68 -9.98 -2.57 -8.07
N ILE A 69 -8.66 -2.72 -8.02
CA ILE A 69 -7.75 -1.70 -7.47
C ILE A 69 -7.86 -0.34 -8.18
N ASP A 70 -8.16 -0.34 -9.49
CA ASP A 70 -8.34 0.87 -10.30
C ASP A 70 -9.76 1.45 -10.27
N ILE A 71 -10.73 0.76 -9.68
CA ILE A 71 -12.15 1.19 -9.64
C ILE A 71 -12.57 1.54 -8.22
N THR A 72 -12.50 0.56 -7.32
CA THR A 72 -12.94 0.70 -5.92
C THR A 72 -11.84 1.23 -5.00
N GLY A 73 -10.58 1.23 -5.46
CA GLY A 73 -9.40 1.57 -4.65
C GLY A 73 -8.82 0.35 -3.90
N PHE A 74 -9.64 -0.65 -3.64
CA PHE A 74 -9.25 -1.92 -3.03
C PHE A 74 -9.59 -3.12 -3.92
N GLN A 75 -8.95 -4.26 -3.67
CA GLN A 75 -9.22 -5.50 -4.39
C GLN A 75 -9.05 -6.74 -3.51
N ALA A 76 -10.08 -7.59 -3.50
CA ALA A 76 -10.06 -8.89 -2.84
C ALA A 76 -9.49 -9.96 -3.80
N LEU A 77 -8.47 -10.70 -3.34
CA LEU A 77 -7.83 -11.75 -4.12
C LEU A 77 -7.61 -13.00 -3.28
N THR A 78 -7.77 -14.17 -3.89
CA THR A 78 -7.27 -15.43 -3.33
C THR A 78 -5.83 -15.62 -3.80
N SER A 79 -4.89 -15.68 -2.86
CA SER A 79 -3.47 -15.88 -3.13
C SER A 79 -2.87 -16.68 -1.97
N PRO A 80 -2.99 -18.01 -1.96
CA PRO A 80 -2.45 -18.86 -0.89
C PRO A 80 -0.97 -18.58 -0.61
N SER A 81 -0.61 -18.49 0.67
CA SER A 81 0.77 -18.26 1.09
C SER A 81 1.52 -19.58 1.19
N THR A 82 2.75 -19.61 0.68
CA THR A 82 3.68 -20.73 0.91
C THR A 82 4.52 -20.53 2.17
N VAL A 83 4.51 -19.31 2.71
CA VAL A 83 5.25 -18.94 3.91
C VAL A 83 4.44 -19.32 5.16
N ASP A 84 5.12 -19.96 6.11
CA ASP A 84 4.58 -20.28 7.43
C ASP A 84 4.24 -19.00 8.21
N ALA A 85 2.99 -18.91 8.68
CA ALA A 85 2.51 -17.79 9.47
C ALA A 85 3.29 -17.62 10.78
N ASP A 86 3.75 -18.70 11.41
CA ASP A 86 4.50 -18.61 12.66
C ASP A 86 5.88 -17.99 12.46
N LEU A 87 6.51 -18.22 11.31
CA LEU A 87 7.75 -17.55 10.92
C LEU A 87 7.51 -16.04 10.72
N ILE A 88 6.40 -15.66 10.09
CA ILE A 88 6.04 -14.23 9.96
C ILE A 88 5.78 -13.60 11.32
N LEU A 89 5.06 -14.29 12.21
CA LEU A 89 4.61 -13.75 13.49
C LEU A 89 5.71 -13.60 14.54
N ASN A 90 6.77 -14.42 14.44
CA ASN A 90 7.78 -14.55 15.48
C ASN A 90 9.23 -14.47 14.97
N GLY A 91 9.45 -14.40 13.65
CA GLY A 91 10.76 -14.21 13.05
C GLY A 91 11.27 -12.77 13.13
N THR A 92 12.54 -12.57 12.76
CA THR A 92 13.10 -11.22 12.62
C THR A 92 12.59 -10.56 11.34
N GLU A 93 12.68 -9.23 11.26
CA GLU A 93 12.27 -8.50 10.05
C GLU A 93 13.00 -9.00 8.79
N GLU A 94 14.29 -9.34 8.91
CA GLU A 94 15.11 -9.85 7.81
C GLU A 94 14.59 -11.19 7.31
N GLN A 95 14.22 -12.10 8.22
CA GLN A 95 13.65 -13.39 7.85
C GLN A 95 12.33 -13.22 7.12
N VAL A 96 11.46 -12.32 7.59
CA VAL A 96 10.18 -12.02 6.91
C VAL A 96 10.43 -11.43 5.51
N LYS A 97 11.37 -10.49 5.39
CA LYS A 97 11.76 -9.89 4.10
C LYS A 97 12.24 -10.98 3.12
N GLU A 98 13.08 -11.90 3.57
CA GLU A 98 13.65 -12.97 2.74
C GLU A 98 12.58 -13.93 2.18
N VAL A 99 11.61 -14.33 3.02
CA VAL A 99 10.65 -15.38 2.65
C VAL A 99 9.34 -14.85 2.04
N TYR A 100 8.87 -13.68 2.48
CA TYR A 100 7.52 -13.21 2.15
C TYR A 100 7.48 -12.19 1.01
N TYR A 101 8.50 -11.33 0.88
CA TYR A 101 8.45 -10.23 -0.09
C TYR A 101 8.45 -10.73 -1.54
N GLY A 102 9.14 -11.84 -1.83
CA GLY A 102 9.12 -12.44 -3.16
C GLY A 102 7.72 -12.91 -3.59
N GLU A 103 6.93 -13.46 -2.66
CA GLU A 103 5.54 -13.87 -2.92
C GLU A 103 4.65 -12.65 -3.20
N VAL A 104 4.76 -11.62 -2.36
CA VAL A 104 3.98 -10.38 -2.50
C VAL A 104 4.36 -9.61 -3.76
N GLU A 105 5.62 -9.62 -4.17
CA GLU A 105 6.05 -9.01 -5.43
C GLU A 105 5.34 -9.63 -6.62
N GLN A 106 5.29 -10.96 -6.69
CA GLN A 106 4.63 -11.65 -7.80
C GLN A 106 3.13 -11.37 -7.82
N LEU A 107 2.48 -11.34 -6.65
CA LEU A 107 1.08 -10.95 -6.51
C LEU A 107 0.84 -9.54 -7.06
N LEU A 108 1.61 -8.55 -6.61
CA LEU A 108 1.46 -7.16 -7.05
C LEU A 108 1.71 -6.99 -8.55
N LYS A 109 2.73 -7.65 -9.09
CA LYS A 109 2.99 -7.65 -10.55
C LYS A 109 1.81 -8.20 -11.34
N ARG A 110 1.19 -9.30 -10.90
CA ARG A 110 -0.02 -9.86 -11.53
C ARG A 110 -1.23 -8.93 -11.41
N ALA A 111 -1.47 -8.37 -10.23
CA ALA A 111 -2.65 -7.54 -9.97
C ALA A 111 -2.60 -6.17 -10.64
N THR A 112 -1.41 -5.60 -10.82
CA THR A 112 -1.24 -4.21 -11.29
C THR A 112 -0.60 -4.09 -12.67
N GLY A 113 -0.05 -5.19 -13.21
CA GLY A 113 0.80 -5.16 -14.40
C GLY A 113 2.15 -4.47 -14.18
N ALA A 114 2.57 -4.31 -12.92
CA ALA A 114 3.83 -3.66 -12.61
C ALA A 114 5.04 -4.45 -13.10
N ASN A 115 6.08 -3.75 -13.54
CA ASN A 115 7.37 -4.33 -13.93
C ASN A 115 8.42 -4.22 -12.81
N HIS A 116 8.28 -3.25 -11.90
CA HIS A 116 9.09 -3.12 -10.70
C HIS A 116 8.20 -3.02 -9.47
N VAL A 117 8.55 -3.80 -8.44
CA VAL A 117 7.98 -3.69 -7.10
C VAL A 117 9.13 -3.42 -6.13
N VAL A 118 8.96 -2.44 -5.26
CA VAL A 118 9.95 -2.13 -4.22
C VAL A 118 9.22 -2.05 -2.89
N PHE A 119 9.71 -2.78 -1.89
CA PHE A 119 9.14 -2.77 -0.54
C PHE A 119 9.87 -1.76 0.34
N PHE A 120 9.16 -1.23 1.32
CA PHE A 120 9.78 -0.35 2.31
C PHE A 120 9.62 -0.81 3.73
N ASP A 121 8.45 -1.34 4.06
CA ASP A 121 8.14 -1.81 5.41
C ASP A 121 7.06 -2.87 5.35
N HIS A 122 6.96 -3.64 6.42
CA HIS A 122 5.80 -4.45 6.72
C HIS A 122 5.41 -4.23 8.18
N THR A 123 4.11 -4.28 8.45
CA THR A 123 3.59 -4.14 9.81
C THR A 123 2.83 -5.39 10.20
N ILE A 124 3.18 -5.96 11.35
CA ILE A 124 2.41 -7.02 11.98
C ILE A 124 1.54 -6.40 13.06
N ARG A 125 0.24 -6.70 13.04
CA ARG A 125 -0.71 -6.27 14.08
C ARG A 125 -1.32 -7.51 14.74
N LYS A 126 -1.36 -7.51 16.07
CA LYS A 126 -1.99 -8.57 16.88
C LYS A 126 -2.94 -7.90 17.87
N THR A 127 -4.19 -8.32 17.92
CA THR A 127 -5.12 -7.83 18.95
C THR A 127 -4.72 -8.43 20.30
N ARG A 128 -4.34 -7.57 21.25
CA ARG A 128 -3.93 -7.97 22.61
C ARG A 128 -4.81 -7.28 23.65
N PRO A 129 -5.84 -7.95 24.20
CA PRO A 129 -6.71 -7.36 25.21
C PRO A 129 -5.91 -6.80 26.40
N GLY A 130 -6.23 -5.58 26.83
CA GLY A 130 -5.60 -4.94 27.99
C GLY A 130 -4.23 -4.30 27.73
N ILE A 131 -3.65 -4.42 26.54
CA ILE A 131 -2.42 -3.69 26.17
C ILE A 131 -2.79 -2.40 25.45
N VAL A 132 -2.48 -1.27 26.10
CA VAL A 132 -2.74 0.08 25.57
C VAL A 132 -1.56 0.62 24.76
N SER A 133 -0.34 0.16 25.02
CA SER A 133 0.85 0.70 24.37
C SER A 133 0.92 0.35 22.88
N ASP A 134 1.20 1.36 22.04
CA ASP A 134 1.39 1.21 20.59
C ASP A 134 2.88 1.32 20.23
N THR A 135 3.62 0.24 20.48
CA THR A 135 5.04 0.08 20.10
C THR A 135 5.16 -0.88 18.92
N PRO A 136 6.28 -0.94 18.18
CA PRO A 136 6.46 -1.90 17.08
C PRO A 136 6.13 -3.35 17.45
N SER A 137 6.35 -3.77 18.69
CA SER A 137 6.05 -5.14 19.17
C SER A 137 4.61 -5.32 19.71
N THR A 138 3.89 -4.22 19.94
CA THR A 138 2.53 -4.22 20.54
C THR A 138 1.47 -3.58 19.64
N ARG A 139 1.76 -3.32 18.36
CA ARG A 139 0.83 -2.70 17.41
C ARG A 139 -0.53 -3.41 17.39
N GLN A 140 -1.56 -2.65 17.72
CA GLN A 140 -2.97 -3.04 17.68
C GLN A 140 -3.59 -2.64 16.34
N PRO A 141 -4.80 -3.15 16.00
CA PRO A 141 -5.60 -2.60 14.90
C PRO A 141 -5.85 -1.08 15.06
N VAL A 142 -5.76 -0.31 13.97
CA VAL A 142 -6.02 1.14 13.98
C VAL A 142 -7.52 1.37 13.80
N LEU A 143 -8.15 2.09 14.72
CA LEU A 143 -9.60 2.31 14.74
C LEU A 143 -10.03 3.63 14.08
N ARG A 144 -9.10 4.58 13.91
CA ARG A 144 -9.39 5.85 13.24
C ARG A 144 -9.39 5.67 11.74
N VAL A 145 -10.40 6.20 11.07
CA VAL A 145 -10.47 6.23 9.60
C VAL A 145 -9.37 7.12 9.02
N HIS A 146 -8.58 6.56 8.10
CA HIS A 146 -7.43 7.23 7.50
C HIS A 146 -7.10 6.73 6.08
N VAL A 147 -6.20 7.46 5.43
CA VAL A 147 -5.41 6.98 4.28
C VAL A 147 -3.93 7.25 4.60
N ASP A 148 -3.08 6.26 4.36
CA ASP A 148 -1.67 6.30 4.79
C ASP A 148 -0.78 7.34 4.11
N GLN A 149 -1.17 7.82 2.93
CA GLN A 149 -0.32 8.68 2.12
C GLN A 149 -1.11 9.86 1.56
N THR A 150 -0.56 11.06 1.78
CA THR A 150 -0.84 12.20 0.92
C THR A 150 0.04 12.16 -0.33
N PRO A 151 -0.28 12.91 -1.40
CA PRO A 151 0.58 13.03 -2.57
C PRO A 151 2.01 13.44 -2.20
N ILE A 152 2.19 14.40 -1.29
CA ILE A 152 3.50 14.87 -0.84
C ILE A 152 4.27 13.74 -0.13
N SER A 153 3.61 13.05 0.81
CA SER A 153 4.20 11.94 1.56
C SER A 153 4.62 10.80 0.63
N ALA A 154 3.76 10.45 -0.34
CA ALA A 154 4.01 9.41 -1.33
C ALA A 154 5.26 9.70 -2.17
N HIS A 155 5.41 10.92 -2.70
CA HIS A 155 6.57 11.30 -3.49
C HIS A 155 7.86 11.37 -2.66
N LYS A 156 7.80 11.94 -1.45
CA LYS A 156 8.96 11.95 -0.52
C LYS A 156 9.43 10.53 -0.19
N ARG A 157 8.49 9.58 -0.05
CA ARG A 157 8.81 8.16 0.17
C ARG A 157 9.51 7.54 -1.03
N VAL A 158 9.01 7.74 -2.25
CA VAL A 158 9.68 7.27 -3.48
C VAL A 158 11.09 7.85 -3.59
N GLN A 159 11.26 9.15 -3.35
CA GLN A 159 12.59 9.79 -3.36
C GLN A 159 13.54 9.19 -2.31
N ARG A 160 13.05 8.81 -1.13
CA ARG A 160 13.89 8.24 -0.08
C ARG A 160 14.35 6.81 -0.37
N HIS A 161 13.47 5.99 -0.93
CA HIS A 161 13.66 4.54 -0.97
C HIS A 161 13.87 3.96 -2.36
N ALA A 162 13.58 4.74 -3.41
CA ALA A 162 13.63 4.29 -4.79
C ALA A 162 14.13 5.39 -5.75
N SER A 163 15.01 6.28 -5.28
CA SER A 163 15.57 7.40 -6.06
C SER A 163 16.34 6.99 -7.32
N ASN A 164 16.86 5.77 -7.35
CA ASN A 164 17.60 5.20 -8.46
C ASN A 164 16.70 4.69 -9.61
N ILE A 165 15.38 4.66 -9.43
CA ILE A 165 14.43 4.20 -10.44
C ILE A 165 13.67 5.43 -10.98
N PRO A 166 13.59 5.62 -12.30
CA PRO A 166 12.88 6.77 -12.88
C PRO A 166 11.36 6.53 -12.90
N TRP A 167 10.67 6.80 -11.79
CA TRP A 167 9.22 6.61 -11.68
C TRP A 167 8.47 7.70 -12.45
N LYS A 168 7.73 7.30 -13.49
CA LYS A 168 6.80 8.19 -14.20
C LYS A 168 5.39 8.07 -13.61
N ARG A 169 4.84 6.85 -13.65
CA ARG A 169 3.69 6.44 -12.87
C ARG A 169 4.13 5.42 -11.82
N PHE A 170 3.65 5.60 -10.60
CA PHE A 170 3.77 4.68 -9.49
C PHE A 170 2.49 4.63 -8.66
N GLN A 171 2.30 3.49 -8.00
CA GLN A 171 1.26 3.25 -7.01
C GLN A 171 1.92 2.89 -5.68
N ILE A 172 1.30 3.25 -4.57
CA ILE A 172 1.59 2.70 -3.24
C ILE A 172 0.42 1.79 -2.87
N ILE A 173 0.71 0.52 -2.63
CA ILE A 173 -0.30 -0.49 -2.30
C ILE A 173 0.11 -1.20 -1.02
N ASN A 174 -0.84 -1.29 -0.09
CA ASN A 174 -0.72 -2.13 1.08
C ASN A 174 -1.34 -3.50 0.74
N VAL A 175 -0.60 -4.57 1.01
CA VAL A 175 -1.07 -5.95 0.89
C VAL A 175 -1.36 -6.46 2.28
N TRP A 176 -2.65 -6.54 2.61
CA TRP A 176 -3.12 -6.98 3.91
C TRP A 176 -3.51 -8.45 3.87
N ARG A 177 -2.97 -9.24 4.80
CA ARG A 177 -3.20 -10.68 4.90
C ARG A 177 -3.41 -11.11 6.38
N PRO A 178 -4.44 -11.90 6.67
CA PRO A 178 -4.56 -12.62 7.94
C PRO A 178 -3.42 -13.62 8.15
N LEU A 179 -3.01 -13.84 9.40
CA LEU A 179 -1.99 -14.83 9.76
C LEU A 179 -2.55 -15.86 10.73
N GLY A 180 -2.28 -17.13 10.44
CA GLY A 180 -2.63 -18.28 11.28
C GLY A 180 -4.12 -18.68 11.24
N ASN A 181 -5.04 -17.72 11.35
CA ASN A 181 -6.48 -17.98 11.47
C ASN A 181 -7.32 -17.03 10.60
N PRO A 182 -8.57 -17.40 10.30
CA PRO A 182 -9.53 -16.44 9.74
C PRO A 182 -9.74 -15.24 10.66
N VAL A 183 -10.17 -14.11 10.09
CA VAL A 183 -10.40 -12.88 10.85
C VAL A 183 -11.81 -12.85 11.43
N TYR A 184 -11.86 -12.81 12.75
CA TYR A 184 -13.08 -12.87 13.55
C TYR A 184 -13.36 -11.55 14.28
N ASP A 185 -12.34 -10.89 14.81
CA ASP A 185 -12.44 -9.55 15.39
C ASP A 185 -11.58 -8.55 14.60
N TYR A 186 -11.93 -7.27 14.69
CA TYR A 186 -11.19 -6.20 14.02
C TYR A 186 -10.89 -6.41 12.52
N PRO A 187 -11.83 -6.87 11.67
CA PRO A 187 -11.66 -6.84 10.22
C PRO A 187 -11.42 -5.41 9.70
N LEU A 188 -10.94 -5.30 8.47
CA LEU A 188 -10.80 -4.00 7.80
C LEU A 188 -12.11 -3.57 7.14
N ALA A 189 -12.55 -2.37 7.47
CA ALA A 189 -13.47 -1.60 6.66
C ALA A 189 -12.66 -0.83 5.60
N VAL A 190 -13.12 -0.88 4.35
CA VAL A 190 -12.54 -0.15 3.21
C VAL A 190 -13.64 0.61 2.50
N ALA A 191 -13.43 1.89 2.20
CA ALA A 191 -14.39 2.70 1.49
C ALA A 191 -14.19 2.56 -0.03
N ASP A 192 -15.30 2.45 -0.77
CA ASP A 192 -15.28 2.53 -2.23
C ASP A 192 -14.86 3.93 -2.66
N PHE A 193 -13.73 4.03 -3.38
CA PHE A 193 -13.19 5.30 -3.84
C PHE A 193 -14.20 6.18 -4.60
N ARG A 194 -15.14 5.57 -5.34
CA ARG A 194 -16.16 6.29 -6.10
C ARG A 194 -17.14 7.08 -5.23
N SER A 195 -17.14 6.81 -3.92
CA SER A 195 -17.95 7.50 -2.93
C SER A 195 -17.23 8.63 -2.18
N VAL A 196 -15.94 8.81 -2.43
CA VAL A 196 -15.09 9.79 -1.74
C VAL A 196 -15.15 11.14 -2.46
N ASP A 197 -15.52 12.20 -1.73
CA ASP A 197 -15.33 13.58 -2.18
C ASP A 197 -13.92 14.03 -1.79
N VAL A 198 -12.98 13.91 -2.72
CA VAL A 198 -11.54 14.15 -2.45
C VAL A 198 -11.22 15.57 -2.00
N LEU A 199 -12.14 16.53 -2.19
CA LEU A 199 -11.97 17.93 -1.79
C LEU A 199 -12.56 18.23 -0.40
N LYS A 200 -13.43 17.35 0.12
CA LYS A 200 -14.13 17.56 1.40
C LYS A 200 -13.79 16.52 2.46
N ASP A 201 -13.61 15.28 2.04
CA ASP A 201 -13.47 14.15 2.95
C ASP A 201 -12.02 13.98 3.43
N LEU A 202 -11.05 14.53 2.71
CA LEU A 202 -9.62 14.32 2.92
C LEU A 202 -8.94 15.54 3.56
N ILE A 203 -8.42 15.39 4.77
CA ILE A 203 -7.64 16.44 5.45
C ILE A 203 -6.19 15.98 5.61
N PRO A 204 -5.20 16.65 4.98
CA PRO A 204 -3.79 16.37 5.23
C PRO A 204 -3.46 16.55 6.72
N THR A 205 -2.92 15.52 7.33
CA THR A 205 -2.56 15.47 8.74
C THR A 205 -1.10 15.07 8.89
N THR A 206 -0.30 15.95 9.49
CA THR A 206 1.10 15.71 9.77
C THR A 206 1.26 14.67 10.89
N LEU A 207 2.07 13.65 10.63
CA LEU A 207 2.55 12.73 11.67
C LEU A 207 3.85 13.28 12.24
N VAL A 208 3.82 13.76 13.48
CA VAL A 208 4.98 14.35 14.14
C VAL A 208 5.80 13.26 14.82
N TYR A 209 7.03 13.05 14.33
CA TYR A 209 7.98 12.10 14.91
C TYR A 209 9.04 12.83 15.75
N PRO A 210 9.58 12.18 16.79
CA PRO A 210 10.71 12.75 17.51
C PRO A 210 11.95 12.85 16.60
N PRO A 211 12.75 13.93 16.70
CA PRO A 211 14.02 14.03 16.00
C PRO A 211 14.93 12.82 16.31
N PRO A 212 15.74 12.35 15.35
CA PRO A 212 15.98 12.91 14.02
C PRO A 212 14.99 12.42 12.94
N THR A 213 13.95 11.67 13.30
CA THR A 213 13.01 11.10 12.33
C THR A 213 12.18 12.21 11.68
N PRO A 214 12.19 12.35 10.34
CA PRO A 214 11.38 13.36 9.68
C PRO A 214 9.88 13.09 9.84
N ASN A 215 9.09 14.16 9.90
CA ASN A 215 7.63 14.05 9.91
C ASN A 215 7.10 13.31 8.67
N GLY A 216 6.04 12.54 8.90
CA GLY A 216 5.21 11.94 7.85
C GLY A 216 3.95 12.75 7.61
N GLU A 217 3.13 12.33 6.65
CA GLU A 217 1.82 12.92 6.42
C GLU A 217 0.84 11.85 5.89
N THR A 218 -0.38 11.87 6.40
CA THR A 218 -1.51 10.97 6.09
C THR A 218 -2.75 11.81 5.78
N TYR A 219 -3.81 11.21 5.27
CA TYR A 219 -5.13 11.84 5.33
C TYR A 219 -5.90 11.38 6.57
N SER A 220 -6.32 12.33 7.39
CA SER A 220 -7.49 12.15 8.26
C SER A 220 -8.76 12.24 7.41
N ILE A 221 -9.76 11.44 7.74
CA ILE A 221 -11.02 11.41 7.00
C ILE A 221 -12.14 12.05 7.81
N ILE A 222 -12.83 13.01 7.18
CA ILE A 222 -14.05 13.62 7.71
C ILE A 222 -15.24 12.73 7.35
N HIS A 223 -16.19 12.58 8.27
CA HIS A 223 -17.40 11.83 7.99
C HIS A 223 -18.21 12.46 6.85
N SER A 224 -18.65 11.60 5.92
CA SER A 224 -19.58 11.94 4.86
C SER A 224 -20.58 10.79 4.69
N PRO A 225 -21.90 11.07 4.65
CA PRO A 225 -22.93 10.04 4.47
C PRO A 225 -22.89 9.40 3.08
N GLN A 226 -22.09 9.94 2.15
CA GLN A 226 -21.90 9.36 0.83
C GLN A 226 -20.94 8.17 0.84
N LEU A 227 -20.02 8.10 1.82
CA LEU A 227 -19.00 7.06 1.91
C LEU A 227 -19.64 5.68 2.01
N LYS A 228 -19.27 4.79 1.08
CA LYS A 228 -19.75 3.41 1.04
C LYS A 228 -18.69 2.47 1.58
N TRP A 229 -18.99 1.87 2.73
CA TRP A 229 -18.07 1.01 3.44
C TRP A 229 -18.29 -0.46 3.12
N HIS A 230 -17.18 -1.16 2.90
CA HIS A 230 -17.14 -2.58 2.60
C HIS A 230 -16.19 -3.29 3.56
N TYR A 231 -16.42 -4.57 3.80
CA TYR A 231 -15.47 -5.45 4.48
C TYR A 231 -15.58 -6.86 3.92
N TRP A 232 -14.58 -7.71 4.19
CA TRP A 232 -14.56 -9.09 3.73
C TRP A 232 -14.64 -10.04 4.91
N SER A 233 -15.80 -10.65 5.12
CA SER A 233 -16.04 -11.50 6.30
C SER A 233 -15.18 -12.77 6.28
N LYS A 234 -14.68 -13.17 7.47
CA LYS A 234 -13.92 -14.40 7.69
C LYS A 234 -12.74 -14.57 6.72
N MET A 235 -12.05 -13.48 6.38
CA MET A 235 -10.86 -13.55 5.53
C MET A 235 -9.87 -14.58 6.09
N THR A 236 -9.49 -15.55 5.27
CA THR A 236 -8.55 -16.62 5.63
C THR A 236 -7.11 -16.22 5.31
N PRO A 237 -6.09 -16.93 5.84
CA PRO A 237 -4.70 -16.70 5.45
C PRO A 237 -4.40 -16.89 3.96
N ASP A 238 -5.28 -17.54 3.19
CA ASP A 238 -5.16 -17.70 1.74
C ASP A 238 -5.71 -16.49 0.95
N GLU A 239 -6.30 -15.53 1.64
CA GLU A 239 -6.96 -14.36 1.07
C GLU A 239 -6.17 -13.10 1.39
N VAL A 240 -6.09 -12.20 0.42
CA VAL A 240 -5.38 -10.92 0.52
C VAL A 240 -6.27 -9.78 0.07
N LEU A 241 -6.24 -8.69 0.82
CA LEU A 241 -6.88 -7.44 0.46
C LEU A 241 -5.80 -6.47 0.03
N LEU A 242 -5.88 -5.99 -1.21
CA LEU A 242 -5.04 -4.90 -1.69
C LEU A 242 -5.72 -3.57 -1.36
N LEU A 243 -5.00 -2.62 -0.78
CA LEU A 243 -5.48 -1.28 -0.50
C LEU A 243 -4.57 -0.29 -1.23
N LYS A 244 -5.12 0.46 -2.18
CA LYS A 244 -4.38 1.55 -2.81
C LYS A 244 -4.28 2.70 -1.82
N CYS A 245 -3.06 3.10 -1.48
CA CYS A 245 -2.80 4.25 -0.63
C CYS A 245 -2.50 5.50 -1.45
N TYR A 246 -1.97 5.34 -2.66
CA TYR A 246 -1.75 6.42 -3.62
C TYR A 246 -1.57 5.89 -5.05
N ASP A 247 -2.09 6.61 -6.06
CA ASP A 247 -1.74 6.42 -7.47
C ASP A 247 -1.45 7.78 -8.12
N SER A 248 -0.20 7.96 -8.55
CA SER A 248 0.26 9.18 -9.23
C SER A 248 -0.46 9.49 -10.55
N ALA A 249 -1.15 8.52 -11.15
CA ALA A 249 -1.93 8.72 -12.35
C ALA A 249 -3.41 9.02 -12.09
N SER A 250 -3.87 9.07 -10.83
CA SER A 250 -5.27 9.33 -10.53
C SER A 250 -5.62 10.79 -10.89
N ARG A 251 -6.42 10.96 -11.95
CA ARG A 251 -6.86 12.27 -12.41
C ARG A 251 -7.59 13.05 -11.31
N ILE A 252 -8.49 12.42 -10.57
CA ILE A 252 -9.26 13.12 -9.54
C ILE A 252 -8.37 13.58 -8.37
N LEU A 253 -7.37 12.78 -7.95
CA LEU A 253 -6.44 13.20 -6.90
C LEU A 253 -5.53 14.36 -7.35
N SER A 254 -5.19 14.44 -8.64
CA SER A 254 -4.40 15.57 -9.16
C SER A 254 -5.10 16.94 -8.98
N THR A 255 -6.41 16.95 -8.75
CA THR A 255 -7.18 18.19 -8.53
C THR A 255 -7.00 18.79 -7.14
N ILE A 256 -6.41 18.03 -6.20
CA ILE A 256 -6.13 18.50 -4.85
C ILE A 256 -4.94 19.46 -4.89
N LYS A 257 -5.24 20.77 -4.92
CA LYS A 257 -4.25 21.85 -5.12
C LYS A 257 -3.14 21.94 -4.07
N GLU A 258 -3.32 21.33 -2.91
CA GLU A 258 -2.33 21.26 -1.83
C GLU A 258 -1.25 20.20 -2.09
N SER A 259 -1.38 19.42 -3.17
CA SER A 259 -0.36 18.54 -3.71
C SER A 259 0.79 19.35 -4.32
N ALA A 260 1.75 19.79 -3.51
CA ALA A 260 3.04 20.32 -4.00
C ALA A 260 3.91 19.27 -4.72
N ALA A 261 3.34 18.11 -5.06
CA ALA A 261 4.02 17.05 -5.79
C ALA A 261 3.93 17.28 -7.31
N GLU A 262 5.00 16.96 -8.03
CA GLU A 262 5.03 17.01 -9.48
C GLU A 262 4.04 15.99 -10.07
N VAL A 263 3.09 16.46 -10.86
CA VAL A 263 2.12 15.63 -11.59
C VAL A 263 2.47 15.65 -13.07
N ASP A 264 2.65 14.48 -13.67
CA ASP A 264 2.75 14.34 -15.13
C ASP A 264 1.33 14.23 -15.71
N GLU A 265 0.79 15.37 -16.12
CA GLU A 265 -0.56 15.50 -16.73
C GLU A 265 -0.78 14.51 -17.89
N ALA A 266 0.28 14.14 -18.61
CA ALA A 266 0.20 13.21 -19.74
C ALA A 266 -0.01 11.75 -19.31
N LEU A 267 0.13 11.44 -18.03
CA LEU A 267 -0.06 10.08 -17.48
C LEU A 267 -1.37 9.93 -16.72
N LEU A 268 -2.11 11.01 -16.49
CA LEU A 268 -3.36 10.96 -15.74
C LEU A 268 -4.41 10.11 -16.47
N VAL A 269 -5.09 9.28 -15.71
CA VAL A 269 -6.19 8.40 -16.13
C VAL A 269 -7.29 8.36 -15.07
N ASP A 270 -8.49 7.93 -15.46
CA ASP A 270 -9.63 7.82 -14.57
C ASP A 270 -9.56 6.51 -13.78
N VAL A 271 -8.71 6.52 -12.76
CA VAL A 271 -8.51 5.41 -11.83
C VAL A 271 -8.67 5.86 -10.39
N ALA A 272 -9.08 4.92 -9.55
CA ALA A 272 -9.08 5.11 -8.11
C ALA A 272 -7.69 5.52 -7.63
N GLY A 273 -7.65 6.54 -6.76
CA GLY A 273 -6.40 7.12 -6.30
C GLY A 273 -5.94 6.66 -4.92
N LEU A 274 -6.89 6.28 -4.06
CA LEU A 274 -6.64 5.84 -2.69
C LEU A 274 -7.82 5.05 -2.13
N THR A 275 -7.71 4.56 -0.88
CA THR A 275 -8.74 3.82 -0.16
C THR A 275 -8.76 4.26 1.29
N PRO A 276 -9.77 5.03 1.74
CA PRO A 276 -10.01 5.22 3.16
C PRO A 276 -10.26 3.87 3.84
N HIS A 277 -9.59 3.62 4.95
CA HIS A 277 -9.70 2.34 5.64
C HIS A 277 -9.52 2.48 7.16
N THR A 278 -10.00 1.46 7.87
CA THR A 278 -9.87 1.34 9.33
C THR A 278 -10.17 -0.09 9.77
N ALA A 279 -9.74 -0.48 10.97
CA ALA A 279 -10.27 -1.66 11.62
C ALA A 279 -11.54 -1.30 12.42
N PHE A 280 -12.50 -2.21 12.49
CA PHE A 280 -13.71 -2.02 13.28
C PHE A 280 -14.03 -3.24 14.14
N TYR A 281 -14.61 -3.05 15.32
CA TYR A 281 -14.97 -4.17 16.17
C TYR A 281 -16.25 -4.86 15.66
N ASP A 282 -16.15 -6.15 15.37
CA ASP A 282 -17.27 -7.02 15.02
C ASP A 282 -17.63 -7.92 16.21
N ALA A 283 -18.64 -7.50 16.98
CA ALA A 283 -19.04 -8.19 18.20
C ALA A 283 -19.59 -9.60 17.98
N GLN A 284 -20.10 -9.90 16.78
CA GLN A 284 -20.58 -11.24 16.44
C GLN A 284 -19.40 -12.13 16.06
N GLY A 285 -18.56 -11.66 15.12
CA GLY A 285 -17.38 -12.38 14.67
C GLY A 285 -16.43 -12.71 15.83
N ALA A 286 -16.22 -11.79 16.78
CA ALA A 286 -15.33 -11.97 17.92
C ALA A 286 -15.67 -13.18 18.82
N LYS A 287 -16.87 -13.76 18.70
CA LYS A 287 -17.30 -14.95 19.45
C LYS A 287 -16.96 -16.26 18.75
N GLU A 288 -16.54 -16.20 17.48
CA GLU A 288 -16.39 -17.37 16.62
C GLU A 288 -14.97 -17.94 16.59
N GLY A 289 -13.96 -17.19 17.02
CA GLY A 289 -12.58 -17.66 16.93
C GLY A 289 -11.56 -16.80 17.68
N PRO A 290 -10.25 -17.06 17.46
CA PRO A 290 -9.18 -16.33 18.11
C PRO A 290 -9.11 -14.88 17.62
N THR A 291 -8.36 -14.07 18.37
CA THR A 291 -8.15 -12.67 18.03
C THR A 291 -7.25 -12.51 16.80
N ARG A 292 -7.49 -11.44 16.05
CA ARG A 292 -6.84 -11.13 14.78
C ARG A 292 -5.34 -11.04 14.93
N GLN A 293 -4.66 -11.68 13.99
CA GLN A 293 -3.27 -11.48 13.67
C GLN A 293 -3.17 -11.24 12.16
N SER A 294 -2.44 -10.22 11.75
CA SER A 294 -2.35 -9.83 10.34
C SER A 294 -1.00 -9.19 10.02
N ILE A 295 -0.56 -9.35 8.78
CA ILE A 295 0.55 -8.59 8.19
C ILE A 295 0.02 -7.62 7.14
N GLU A 296 0.68 -6.48 7.05
CA GLU A 296 0.48 -5.48 6.02
C GLU A 296 1.84 -5.16 5.38
N ALA A 297 2.08 -5.68 4.18
CA ALA A 297 3.30 -5.41 3.43
C ALA A 297 3.07 -4.20 2.51
N ILE A 298 3.95 -3.21 2.59
CA ILE A 298 3.75 -1.96 1.86
C ILE A 298 4.80 -1.82 0.76
N ALA A 299 4.32 -1.65 -0.47
CA ALA A 299 5.16 -1.62 -1.64
C ALA A 299 4.76 -0.55 -2.65
N TRP A 300 5.76 -0.10 -3.41
CA TRP A 300 5.56 0.65 -4.63
C TRP A 300 5.43 -0.30 -5.81
N ALA A 301 4.48 -0.04 -6.68
CA ALA A 301 4.30 -0.76 -7.93
C ALA A 301 4.44 0.21 -9.10
N ARG A 302 5.34 -0.10 -10.05
CA ARG A 302 5.56 0.67 -11.29
C ARG A 302 5.01 -0.06 -12.48
N SER A 303 4.24 0.61 -13.34
CA SER A 303 4.10 0.16 -14.73
C SER A 303 4.97 1.01 -15.66
N SER A 304 5.73 0.37 -16.55
CA SER A 304 6.57 1.04 -17.54
C SER A 304 5.81 1.50 -18.78
N HIS A 305 4.56 1.08 -18.97
CA HIS A 305 3.83 1.31 -20.22
C HIS A 305 2.91 2.53 -20.13
N ARG A 306 3.00 3.40 -21.15
CA ARG A 306 1.90 4.28 -21.54
C ARG A 306 0.69 3.37 -21.76
N VAL A 307 -0.40 3.64 -21.05
CA VAL A 307 -1.69 3.05 -21.40
C VAL A 307 -2.07 3.66 -22.75
N ASN A 308 -1.76 2.97 -23.85
CA ASN A 308 -2.51 3.19 -25.09
C ASN A 308 -3.89 2.59 -24.84
N SER A 309 -4.89 3.45 -24.74
CA SER A 309 -6.30 3.11 -24.75
C SER A 309 -6.65 2.44 -26.08
N ASP A 310 -6.42 1.13 -26.19
CA ASP A 310 -6.96 0.28 -27.27
C ASP A 310 -6.70 -1.21 -26.99
N GLN A 311 -7.04 -1.67 -25.78
CA GLN A 311 -7.39 -3.07 -25.59
C GLN A 311 -8.73 -3.14 -24.88
N SER A 312 -9.76 -3.32 -25.70
CA SER A 312 -11.07 -3.79 -25.29
C SER A 312 -10.90 -5.01 -24.38
N SER A 313 -11.58 -4.96 -23.25
CA SER A 313 -11.90 -6.08 -22.38
C SER A 313 -12.22 -7.33 -23.20
N SER A 314 -11.27 -8.25 -23.31
CA SER A 314 -11.56 -9.63 -23.68
C SER A 314 -11.49 -10.43 -22.39
N ASP A 315 -12.68 -10.82 -21.93
CA ASP A 315 -12.93 -11.63 -20.76
C ASP A 315 -11.94 -12.80 -20.64
N ILE A 316 -11.18 -12.84 -19.54
CA ILE A 316 -10.61 -14.09 -19.06
C ILE A 316 -11.74 -14.83 -18.35
N LEU A 317 -12.56 -15.51 -19.13
CA LEU A 317 -13.59 -16.41 -18.62
C LEU A 317 -12.90 -17.69 -18.15
N PHE A 318 -12.80 -17.91 -16.84
CA PHE A 318 -12.41 -19.21 -16.29
C PHE A 318 -13.60 -20.17 -16.43
N VAL A 319 -13.61 -20.98 -17.49
CA VAL A 319 -14.51 -22.14 -17.57
C VAL A 319 -13.86 -23.28 -16.79
N GLN A 320 -14.35 -23.51 -15.58
CA GLN A 320 -13.99 -24.69 -14.79
C GLN A 320 -14.83 -25.88 -15.29
N THR A 321 -14.31 -26.67 -16.23
CA THR A 321 -14.96 -27.93 -16.60
C THR A 321 -14.57 -29.01 -15.58
N LYS A 322 -15.54 -29.45 -14.77
CA LYS A 322 -15.42 -30.73 -14.05
C LYS A 322 -15.49 -31.87 -15.06
N ASN A 323 -14.38 -32.59 -15.25
CA ASN A 323 -14.44 -33.94 -15.80
C ASN A 323 -14.36 -34.95 -14.65
N ASN A 324 -15.38 -35.81 -14.57
CA ASN A 324 -15.37 -37.02 -13.75
C ASN A 324 -14.35 -37.99 -14.32
N ASN A 325 -13.08 -37.82 -13.96
CA ASN A 325 -12.03 -38.84 -13.83
C ASN A 325 -10.73 -38.11 -13.50
N GLY A 326 -10.32 -38.17 -12.23
CA GLY A 326 -9.19 -37.41 -11.71
C GLY A 326 -7.89 -37.73 -12.45
N LEU A 327 -7.31 -36.69 -13.07
CA LEU A 327 -5.90 -36.46 -13.40
C LEU A 327 -5.82 -35.10 -14.11
N SER A 328 -5.01 -34.17 -13.61
CA SER A 328 -4.83 -32.83 -14.18
C SER A 328 -3.47 -32.73 -14.87
N ASP A 329 -3.47 -32.59 -16.20
CA ASP A 329 -2.32 -32.12 -16.97
C ASP A 329 -2.57 -30.66 -17.39
N VAL A 330 -1.62 -29.77 -17.08
CA VAL A 330 -1.62 -28.37 -17.51
C VAL A 330 -0.83 -28.28 -18.81
N THR A 331 -1.50 -27.93 -19.91
CA THR A 331 -0.84 -27.51 -21.16
C THR A 331 -1.30 -26.12 -21.55
N SER A 332 -0.35 -25.20 -21.75
CA SER A 332 -0.62 -23.89 -22.33
C SER A 332 -0.65 -24.02 -23.86
N LEU A 333 -1.68 -23.47 -24.48
CA LEU A 333 -1.74 -23.30 -25.93
C LEU A 333 -1.86 -21.81 -26.23
N SER A 334 -0.80 -21.22 -26.78
CA SER A 334 -0.80 -19.90 -27.38
C SER A 334 -1.30 -20.02 -28.83
N GLY A 335 -2.55 -19.60 -29.07
CA GLY A 335 -3.16 -19.62 -30.40
C GLY A 335 -3.39 -18.22 -30.95
N ASN A 336 -2.46 -17.72 -31.77
CA ASN A 336 -2.67 -16.60 -32.68
C ASN A 336 -2.66 -17.15 -34.12
N CYS A 337 -3.84 -17.42 -34.71
CA CYS A 337 -4.02 -17.46 -36.16
C CYS A 337 -5.50 -17.71 -36.53
N PHE A 338 -6.21 -16.66 -36.92
CA PHE A 338 -7.34 -16.78 -37.84
C PHE A 338 -7.41 -15.54 -38.74
N LYS A 339 -6.78 -15.63 -39.92
CA LYS A 339 -7.22 -14.93 -41.13
C LYS A 339 -7.03 -15.85 -42.33
N ASN A 340 -8.04 -15.81 -43.20
CA ASN A 340 -8.16 -16.36 -44.55
C ASN A 340 -8.55 -17.84 -44.73
N ARG A 341 -9.82 -18.00 -45.13
CA ARG A 341 -10.30 -19.10 -45.96
C ARG A 341 -9.47 -19.18 -47.24
N SER A 342 -9.00 -20.37 -47.60
CA SER A 342 -9.32 -21.04 -48.88
C SER A 342 -8.47 -22.31 -49.11
N ARG A 343 -9.13 -23.30 -49.73
CA ARG A 343 -8.62 -24.50 -50.42
C ARG A 343 -8.33 -25.78 -49.61
N LEU A 344 -9.22 -26.74 -49.90
CA LEU A 344 -9.09 -28.19 -49.92
C LEU A 344 -7.66 -28.74 -50.12
N SER A 345 -7.28 -29.73 -49.30
CA SER A 345 -7.02 -31.11 -49.77
C SER A 345 -6.73 -32.04 -48.59
N ALA A 346 -7.38 -33.21 -48.60
CA ALA A 346 -7.18 -34.32 -47.68
C ALA A 346 -5.79 -34.95 -47.82
N PHE A 347 -5.18 -35.37 -46.71
CA PHE A 347 -4.29 -36.53 -46.67
C PHE A 347 -4.38 -37.23 -45.31
N ASN A 348 -4.39 -38.56 -45.38
CA ASN A 348 -4.63 -39.53 -44.33
C ASN A 348 -3.30 -40.04 -43.71
N PHE A 349 -3.36 -40.34 -42.41
CA PHE A 349 -2.77 -41.50 -41.71
C PHE A 349 -1.24 -41.67 -41.55
N ILE A 350 -0.79 -41.83 -40.28
CA ILE A 350 -0.09 -43.00 -39.68
C ILE A 350 0.81 -42.56 -38.51
N GLY A 351 0.59 -43.17 -37.34
CA GLY A 351 1.45 -43.05 -36.16
C GLY A 351 2.62 -44.03 -36.15
N LYS A 352 3.51 -43.89 -35.15
CA LYS A 352 4.28 -44.95 -34.48
C LYS A 352 5.21 -44.39 -33.39
N ASP A 353 4.94 -44.81 -32.15
CA ASP A 353 5.83 -45.47 -31.18
C ASP A 353 7.25 -44.96 -30.86
N LYS A 354 7.47 -44.71 -29.56
CA LYS A 354 8.69 -44.83 -28.72
C LYS A 354 9.35 -46.23 -28.86
N PRO A 355 10.64 -46.52 -28.48
CA PRO A 355 11.13 -46.47 -27.08
C PRO A 355 12.70 -46.33 -26.91
N PRO A 356 13.41 -46.84 -25.86
CA PRO A 356 14.19 -46.05 -24.87
C PRO A 356 15.69 -46.50 -24.73
N PHE A 357 16.34 -46.25 -23.57
CA PHE A 357 17.66 -46.73 -23.00
C PHE A 357 18.61 -45.55 -22.66
N ALA A 358 19.55 -45.55 -21.68
CA ALA A 358 19.76 -46.16 -20.35
C ALA A 358 21.12 -45.61 -19.77
N HIS A 359 21.16 -45.39 -18.45
CA HIS A 359 22.25 -45.51 -17.44
C HIS A 359 23.79 -45.32 -17.71
N SER A 360 24.38 -44.33 -16.98
CA SER A 360 25.67 -44.26 -16.17
C SER A 360 27.06 -44.62 -16.78
N PRO A 361 28.24 -44.20 -16.21
CA PRO A 361 28.61 -43.98 -14.79
C PRO A 361 29.55 -42.78 -14.47
N SER A 362 30.26 -42.88 -13.33
CA SER A 362 30.67 -41.92 -12.29
C SER A 362 32.16 -41.47 -12.21
N SER A 363 32.39 -40.31 -11.55
CA SER A 363 33.47 -39.92 -10.57
C SER A 363 34.95 -39.78 -11.06
N PRO A 364 35.81 -38.89 -10.44
CA PRO A 364 36.30 -39.01 -9.05
C PRO A 364 36.44 -37.72 -8.20
N VAL A 365 36.77 -37.96 -6.92
CA VAL A 365 36.84 -37.14 -5.69
C VAL A 365 38.31 -36.87 -5.26
N HIS A 366 38.58 -35.74 -4.56
CA HIS A 366 39.39 -35.58 -3.31
C HIS A 366 39.95 -34.15 -3.11
N PRO A 367 40.41 -33.71 -1.92
CA PRO A 367 40.07 -34.10 -0.53
C PRO A 367 39.83 -32.91 0.44
N ASP A 368 39.44 -33.28 1.66
CA ASP A 368 39.13 -32.51 2.88
C ASP A 368 40.23 -31.61 3.46
N TYR A 369 39.80 -30.62 4.27
CA TYR A 369 40.56 -30.15 5.45
C TYR A 369 39.61 -29.93 6.64
N ASN A 370 39.81 -30.75 7.68
CA ASN A 370 39.26 -30.58 9.03
C ASN A 370 40.14 -29.60 9.83
N GLY A 371 39.54 -28.78 10.69
CA GLY A 371 40.25 -27.87 11.60
C GLY A 371 39.39 -27.41 12.78
N VAL A 372 39.58 -28.08 13.91
CA VAL A 372 38.88 -27.97 15.20
C VAL A 372 39.09 -26.61 15.90
N MET A 373 38.03 -26.11 16.55
CA MET A 373 38.01 -24.99 17.52
C MET A 373 38.78 -25.31 18.82
N PRO A 374 39.27 -24.29 19.55
CA PRO A 374 38.88 -24.25 20.96
C PRO A 374 38.61 -22.85 21.55
N ASN A 375 37.50 -22.80 22.30
CA ASN A 375 37.24 -22.13 23.58
C ASN A 375 37.72 -20.69 23.90
N VAL A 376 36.70 -19.91 24.29
CA VAL A 376 36.68 -18.64 25.03
C VAL A 376 37.17 -18.82 26.48
N PRO A 377 37.73 -17.77 27.11
CA PRO A 377 37.07 -17.27 28.34
C PRO A 377 36.82 -15.75 28.37
N ASN A 378 35.69 -15.37 28.98
CA ASN A 378 35.33 -14.03 29.46
C ASN A 378 36.30 -13.55 30.55
N ASP A 379 36.60 -12.25 30.66
CA ASP A 379 36.17 -11.42 31.81
C ASP A 379 36.57 -9.91 31.76
N LEU A 380 35.80 -9.12 32.53
CA LEU A 380 36.12 -7.89 33.28
C LEU A 380 36.26 -6.49 32.61
N ARG A 381 35.14 -5.76 32.71
CA ARG A 381 34.93 -4.42 33.29
C ARG A 381 36.14 -3.55 33.71
N SER A 382 36.06 -2.30 33.23
CA SER A 382 36.35 -1.01 33.90
C SER A 382 37.78 -0.67 34.37
N GLN A 383 38.35 0.43 33.82
CA GLN A 383 38.80 1.59 34.62
C GLN A 383 39.13 2.81 33.75
N MET A 384 38.76 3.98 34.29
CA MET A 384 39.06 5.34 33.84
C MET A 384 40.57 5.63 33.93
N HIS A 385 41.10 6.48 33.04
CA HIS A 385 41.68 7.77 33.46
C HIS A 385 42.00 8.68 32.26
N GLN A 386 41.63 9.94 32.46
CA GLN A 386 41.91 11.12 31.65
C GLN A 386 43.39 11.29 31.33
N ARG A 387 43.70 11.78 30.12
CA ARG A 387 44.75 12.79 29.92
C ARG A 387 44.48 13.65 28.68
N ASN A 388 44.61 14.95 28.89
CA ASN A 388 44.44 16.07 27.98
C ASN A 388 45.31 16.01 26.73
N GLY A 389 44.88 16.67 25.66
CA GLY A 389 45.76 17.00 24.53
C GLY A 389 45.04 17.67 23.36
N LEU A 390 45.10 19.00 23.32
CA LEU A 390 44.68 19.90 22.26
C LEU A 390 45.10 19.45 20.84
N SER A 391 44.21 19.62 19.85
CA SER A 391 44.56 20.26 18.57
C SER A 391 43.31 20.53 17.72
N GLN A 392 43.00 21.81 17.54
CA GLN A 392 42.12 22.30 16.48
C GLN A 392 42.84 22.15 15.13
N LEU A 393 42.13 21.65 14.11
CA LEU A 393 42.55 21.74 12.71
C LEU A 393 41.37 22.20 11.86
N LEU A 394 41.28 23.53 11.74
CA LEU A 394 40.55 24.24 10.69
C LEU A 394 41.42 24.24 9.43
N VAL A 395 40.96 23.62 8.35
CA VAL A 395 41.56 23.79 7.02
C VAL A 395 40.50 24.32 6.06
N ARG A 396 40.75 25.54 5.57
CA ARG A 396 40.06 26.19 4.44
C ARG A 396 40.49 25.58 3.11
N PRO A 397 39.66 25.64 2.06
CA PRO A 397 40.15 25.71 0.68
C PRO A 397 40.06 27.14 0.11
N LYS A 398 41.07 27.46 -0.69
CA LYS A 398 41.33 28.74 -1.38
C LYS A 398 40.43 28.94 -2.61
N SER A 399 40.18 30.21 -2.90
CA SER A 399 39.55 30.76 -4.11
C SER A 399 40.50 30.78 -5.32
N SER A 400 39.97 30.36 -6.50
CA SER A 400 39.98 30.95 -7.89
C SER A 400 41.31 31.48 -8.50
N PRO A 401 41.47 31.71 -9.83
CA PRO A 401 40.42 32.00 -10.83
C PRO A 401 40.64 31.50 -12.29
N PHE A 402 39.61 31.62 -13.13
CA PHE A 402 39.71 32.21 -14.48
C PHE A 402 38.32 32.61 -15.02
N ALA A 403 38.21 33.86 -15.46
CA ALA A 403 37.13 34.48 -16.23
C ALA A 403 37.16 33.98 -17.70
N GLY A 404 36.14 34.10 -18.55
CA GLY A 404 34.79 34.66 -18.48
C GLY A 404 34.19 34.63 -19.88
N HIS A 405 32.89 34.89 -20.02
CA HIS A 405 32.29 35.66 -21.13
C HIS A 405 30.87 36.07 -20.76
N SER A 406 30.52 37.25 -21.23
CA SER A 406 29.48 38.16 -20.77
C SER A 406 28.18 38.06 -21.58
N GLY A 407 27.05 38.30 -20.90
CA GLY A 407 26.00 39.20 -21.38
C GLY A 407 24.74 38.58 -22.01
N CYS A 408 23.63 38.58 -21.25
CA CYS A 408 22.47 39.44 -21.55
C CYS A 408 21.50 39.45 -20.37
N LYS A 409 21.17 40.64 -19.87
CA LYS A 409 20.05 40.93 -18.94
C LYS A 409 18.78 41.15 -19.76
N GLN A 410 17.61 40.77 -19.22
CA GLN A 410 16.49 41.69 -18.92
C GLN A 410 15.23 40.95 -18.42
N ASP A 411 14.92 41.21 -17.14
CA ASP A 411 13.62 41.63 -16.59
C ASP A 411 12.30 41.22 -17.27
N LEU A 412 11.49 40.45 -16.54
CA LEU A 412 10.02 40.44 -16.67
C LEU A 412 9.39 40.05 -15.32
N ILE A 413 9.36 41.02 -14.40
CA ILE A 413 8.40 41.08 -13.29
C ILE A 413 7.49 42.27 -13.58
N SER A 414 6.17 42.08 -13.37
CA SER A 414 5.10 43.10 -13.39
C SER A 414 4.32 43.24 -14.71
N MET A 415 3.46 42.27 -15.02
CA MET A 415 2.22 42.51 -15.77
C MET A 415 1.16 41.46 -15.42
N ASN A 416 0.64 41.48 -14.19
CA ASN A 416 -0.67 40.88 -13.88
C ASN A 416 -1.37 41.44 -12.62
N PHE A 417 -0.86 42.52 -12.01
CA PHE A 417 -1.45 43.10 -10.79
C PHE A 417 -2.32 44.36 -11.04
N LEU A 418 -2.61 44.72 -12.29
CA LEU A 418 -3.36 45.94 -12.64
C LEU A 418 -4.56 45.67 -13.58
N ARG A 419 -5.21 44.51 -13.46
CA ARG A 419 -6.47 44.22 -14.18
C ARG A 419 -7.68 43.88 -13.31
N ASN A 420 -7.53 43.83 -11.98
CA ASN A 420 -8.61 43.44 -11.06
C ASN A 420 -9.07 44.55 -10.08
N GLN A 421 -8.64 45.80 -10.24
CA GLN A 421 -9.13 46.92 -9.43
C GLN A 421 -10.11 47.87 -10.15
N GLN A 422 -10.51 47.59 -11.39
CA GLN A 422 -11.50 48.42 -12.11
C GLN A 422 -12.88 47.77 -12.31
N THR A 423 -13.16 46.63 -11.66
CA THR A 423 -14.43 45.90 -11.83
C THR A 423 -15.27 45.76 -10.57
N GLN A 424 -14.96 46.50 -9.48
CA GLN A 424 -15.75 46.47 -8.24
C GLN A 424 -16.33 47.83 -7.77
N GLU A 425 -16.18 48.92 -8.51
CA GLU A 425 -16.76 50.23 -8.14
C GLU A 425 -18.02 50.65 -8.92
N GLN A 426 -18.69 49.75 -9.66
CA GLN A 426 -19.90 50.10 -10.43
C GLN A 426 -21.17 49.29 -10.09
N LYS A 427 -21.28 48.68 -8.90
CA LYS A 427 -22.51 47.95 -8.50
C LYS A 427 -23.04 48.20 -7.09
N GLN A 428 -22.81 49.40 -6.52
CA GLN A 428 -23.54 49.86 -5.33
C GLN A 428 -23.89 51.34 -5.44
N THR A 429 -24.95 51.64 -6.19
CA THR A 429 -25.78 52.86 -6.06
C THR A 429 -26.97 52.73 -7.01
N SER A 430 -28.04 52.04 -6.57
CA SER A 430 -29.43 52.33 -6.95
C SER A 430 -30.37 51.32 -6.31
N VAL A 431 -30.83 51.57 -5.08
CA VAL A 431 -32.21 51.31 -4.61
C VAL A 431 -32.43 52.20 -3.38
N LYS A 432 -32.94 53.41 -3.60
CA LYS A 432 -33.72 54.19 -2.64
C LYS A 432 -34.66 55.09 -3.44
N THR A 433 -35.90 54.62 -3.59
CA THR A 433 -37.16 55.39 -3.58
C THR A 433 -38.29 54.38 -3.49
#